data_AF-V4XAL3-F1
#
_entry.id   AF-V4XAL3-F1
#
_cell.length_a   1.000
_cell.length_b   1.000
_cell.length_c   1.000
_cell.angle_alpha   90.00
_cell.angle_beta   90.00
_cell.angle_gamma   90.00
#
_symmetry.space_group_name_H-M   'P 1'
#
loop_
_entity.id
_entity.type
_entity.pdbx_description
1 polymer ?
#
loop_
_entity_poly.entity_id
_entity_poly.type
_entity_poly.pdbx_seq_one_letter_code
_entity_poly.pdbx_strand_id
1 'polypeptide(L)'
;YLDWVVTTPLLIGFVGYVAGASRRTIAAVMLADALMIAFGAAGVVAGGTTKWALFGVSSLFHVSLFAYLYVVFPRTVPDDPTRQGLFSLLKNHIGLLWLAYPFVWLMGPEGIGFAGAVGISLTYAFLDVLAKVPYVYFFYVRREAFTDVVAAATSAGGAPATAD
;
A
#
# COMPACT_ATOMS: atom_id res chain seq x y z
N TYR A 1 4.12 7.66 -11.45
CA TYR A 1 3.14 8.48 -10.71
C TYR A 1 1.69 8.11 -10.99
N LEU A 2 1.18 8.14 -12.24
CA LEU A 2 -0.20 7.71 -12.52
C LEU A 2 -0.48 6.25 -12.17
N ASP A 3 0.50 5.35 -12.37
CA ASP A 3 0.41 3.98 -11.85
C ASP A 3 0.27 4.00 -10.32
N TRP A 4 1.27 4.57 -9.63
CA TRP A 4 1.35 4.53 -8.18
C TRP A 4 0.14 5.16 -7.49
N VAL A 5 -0.43 6.27 -7.97
CA VAL A 5 -1.59 6.91 -7.34
C VAL A 5 -2.83 6.00 -7.31
N VAL A 6 -2.84 4.94 -8.12
CA VAL A 6 -3.87 3.90 -8.10
C VAL A 6 -3.37 2.64 -7.39
N THR A 7 -2.17 2.15 -7.73
CA THR A 7 -1.70 0.85 -7.25
C THR A 7 -1.25 0.88 -5.79
N THR A 8 -0.59 1.93 -5.30
CA THR A 8 -0.14 1.98 -3.90
C THR A 8 -1.30 2.10 -2.90
N PRO A 9 -2.36 2.90 -3.15
CA PRO A 9 -3.54 2.88 -2.30
C PRO A 9 -4.22 1.50 -2.27
N LEU A 10 -4.32 0.82 -3.41
CA LEU A 10 -4.92 -0.52 -3.46
C LEU A 10 -4.12 -1.54 -2.64
N LEU A 11 -2.79 -1.50 -2.72
CA LEU A 11 -1.92 -2.40 -1.93
C LEU A 11 -2.14 -2.18 -0.43
N ILE A 12 -1.98 -0.96 0.07
CA ILE A 12 -2.12 -0.69 1.52
C ILE A 12 -3.57 -0.84 2.01
N GLY A 13 -4.55 -0.50 1.16
CA GLY A 13 -5.97 -0.72 1.43
C GLY A 13 -6.28 -2.20 1.61
N PHE A 14 -5.67 -3.08 0.80
CA PHE A 14 -5.80 -4.52 0.97
C PHE A 14 -5.17 -5.00 2.29
N VAL A 15 -4.01 -4.47 2.70
CA VAL A 15 -3.46 -4.77 4.04
C VAL A 15 -4.45 -4.40 5.14
N GLY A 16 -5.08 -3.23 5.05
CA GLY A 16 -6.12 -2.80 5.99
C GLY A 16 -7.33 -3.73 6.00
N TYR A 17 -7.76 -4.21 4.83
CA TYR A 17 -8.83 -5.21 4.71
C TYR A 17 -8.47 -6.54 5.40
N VAL A 18 -7.26 -7.06 5.16
CA VAL A 18 -6.77 -8.27 5.84
C VAL A 18 -6.70 -8.07 7.36
N ALA A 19 -6.28 -6.89 7.79
CA ALA A 19 -6.26 -6.48 9.19
C ALA A 19 -7.64 -6.24 9.80
N GLY A 20 -8.75 -6.44 9.08
CA GLY A 20 -10.10 -6.24 9.61
C GLY A 20 -10.42 -4.78 9.94
N ALA A 21 -9.69 -3.82 9.37
CA ALA A 21 -9.90 -2.41 9.64
C ALA A 21 -11.26 -1.93 9.09
N SER A 22 -11.83 -0.90 9.72
CA SER A 22 -13.08 -0.31 9.25
C SER A 22 -12.95 0.26 7.83
N ARG A 23 -14.04 0.27 7.05
CA ARG A 23 -14.06 0.86 5.70
C ARG A 23 -13.58 2.32 5.70
N ARG A 24 -13.90 3.08 6.75
CA ARG A 24 -13.45 4.46 6.93
C ARG A 24 -11.93 4.54 7.11
N THR A 25 -11.36 3.65 7.93
CA THR A 25 -9.91 3.56 8.15
C THR A 25 -9.18 3.17 6.86
N ILE A 26 -9.73 2.21 6.11
CA ILE A 26 -9.19 1.79 4.81
C ILE A 26 -9.20 2.97 3.82
N ALA A 27 -10.34 3.65 3.66
CA ALA A 27 -10.43 4.82 2.78
C ALA A 27 -9.47 5.95 3.20
N ALA A 28 -9.30 6.18 4.50
CA ALA A 28 -8.38 7.20 5.01
C ALA A 28 -6.91 6.87 4.70
N VAL A 29 -6.47 5.61 4.89
CA VAL A 29 -5.08 5.23 4.55
C VAL A 29 -4.84 5.26 3.05
N MET A 30 -5.83 4.86 2.24
CA MET A 30 -5.75 4.93 0.78
C MET A 30 -5.63 6.37 0.29
N LEU A 31 -6.38 7.30 0.90
CA LEU A 31 -6.29 8.72 0.58
C LEU A 31 -4.93 9.30 1.00
N ALA A 32 -4.44 8.97 2.20
CA ALA A 32 -3.13 9.40 2.67
C ALA A 32 -2.00 8.93 1.73
N ASP A 33 -2.10 7.70 1.23
CA ASP A 33 -1.18 7.14 0.26
C ASP A 33 -1.28 7.84 -1.12
N ALA A 34 -2.49 8.09 -1.61
CA ALA A 34 -2.67 8.84 -2.85
C ALA A 34 -2.09 10.27 -2.75
N LEU A 35 -2.25 10.92 -1.60
CA LEU A 35 -1.63 12.23 -1.31
C LEU A 35 -0.11 12.14 -1.26
N MET A 36 0.47 11.11 -0.63
CA MET A 36 1.92 10.85 -0.67
C MET A 36 2.44 10.86 -2.11
N ILE A 37 1.78 10.12 -3.01
CA ILE A 37 2.17 10.06 -4.43
C ILE A 37 1.98 11.41 -5.13
N ALA A 38 0.86 12.09 -4.88
CA ALA A 38 0.56 13.39 -5.49
C ALA A 38 1.60 14.47 -5.11
N PHE A 39 1.99 14.55 -3.84
CA PHE A 39 3.03 15.47 -3.39
C PHE A 39 4.41 15.10 -3.96
N GLY A 40 4.73 13.81 -4.06
CA GLY A 40 5.96 13.35 -4.72
C GLY A 40 6.01 13.75 -6.21
N ALA A 41 4.89 13.57 -6.92
CA ALA A 41 4.76 14.00 -8.32
C ALA A 41 4.88 15.53 -8.47
N ALA A 42 4.23 16.29 -7.59
CA ALA A 42 4.34 17.74 -7.56
C ALA A 42 5.80 18.19 -7.32
N GLY A 43 6.54 17.47 -6.46
CA GLY A 43 7.96 17.74 -6.22
C GLY A 43 8.82 17.65 -7.47
N VAL A 44 8.58 16.64 -8.31
CA VAL A 44 9.25 16.49 -9.62
C VAL A 44 8.96 17.67 -10.54
N VAL A 45 7.72 18.15 -10.57
CA VAL A 45 7.31 19.26 -11.46
C VAL A 45 7.82 20.61 -10.96
N ALA A 46 7.83 20.85 -9.65
CA ALA A 46 8.08 22.18 -9.08
C ALA A 46 9.54 22.66 -9.19
N GLY A 47 10.52 21.75 -9.16
CA GLY A 47 11.94 22.09 -9.15
C GLY A 47 12.38 22.98 -7.97
N GLY A 48 13.60 23.54 -8.07
CA GLY A 48 14.13 24.52 -7.12
C GLY A 48 14.14 24.03 -5.65
N THR A 49 13.86 24.94 -4.72
CA THR A 49 13.72 24.61 -3.28
C THR A 49 12.35 24.00 -2.95
N THR A 50 11.32 24.35 -3.71
CA THR A 50 9.94 23.86 -3.52
C THR A 50 9.84 22.34 -3.59
N LYS A 51 10.64 21.68 -4.46
CA LYS A 51 10.67 20.22 -4.55
C LYS A 51 10.99 19.54 -3.21
N TRP A 52 11.83 20.15 -2.38
CA TRP A 52 12.23 19.61 -1.08
C TRP A 52 11.11 19.75 -0.04
N ALA A 53 10.36 20.85 -0.07
CA ALA A 53 9.18 21.00 0.78
C ALA A 53 8.11 19.96 0.42
N LEU A 54 7.85 19.76 -0.88
CA LEU A 54 6.90 18.77 -1.37
C LEU A 54 7.34 17.34 -1.07
N PHE A 55 8.64 17.04 -1.23
CA PHE A 55 9.24 15.78 -0.80
C PHE A 55 9.08 15.55 0.71
N GLY A 56 9.27 16.58 1.53
CA GLY A 56 9.04 16.53 2.98
C GLY A 56 7.59 16.21 3.32
N VAL A 57 6.63 16.87 2.69
CA VAL A 57 5.19 16.59 2.88
C VAL A 57 4.84 15.17 2.44
N SER A 58 5.33 14.73 1.28
CA SER A 58 5.16 13.34 0.82
C SER A 58 5.75 12.34 1.83
N SER A 59 6.93 12.63 2.38
CA SER A 59 7.57 11.80 3.40
C SER A 59 6.77 11.73 4.71
N LEU A 60 6.11 12.81 5.13
CA LEU A 60 5.22 12.79 6.29
C LEU A 60 4.02 11.86 6.08
N PHE A 61 3.39 11.90 4.90
CA PHE A 61 2.36 10.93 4.55
C PHE A 61 2.93 9.51 4.56
N HIS A 62 4.10 9.28 3.97
CA HIS A 62 4.74 7.96 3.96
C HIS A 62 4.96 7.42 5.38
N VAL A 63 5.52 8.23 6.29
CA VAL A 63 5.69 7.87 7.72
C VAL A 63 4.35 7.57 8.38
N SER A 64 3.28 8.30 8.05
CA SER A 64 1.95 7.99 8.57
C SER A 64 1.44 6.61 8.13
N LEU A 65 1.80 6.16 6.91
CA LEU A 65 1.46 4.80 6.45
C LEU A 65 2.17 3.74 7.29
N PHE A 66 3.42 3.96 7.72
CA PHE A 66 4.10 3.07 8.66
C PHE A 66 3.40 3.03 10.02
N ALA A 67 2.89 4.16 10.51
CA ALA A 67 2.07 4.17 11.72
C ALA A 67 0.81 3.29 11.53
N TYR A 68 0.16 3.33 10.37
CA TYR A 68 -0.95 2.42 10.08
C TYR A 68 -0.51 0.95 10.06
N LEU A 69 0.53 0.60 9.30
CA LEU A 69 0.99 -0.78 9.12
C LEU A 69 1.48 -1.44 10.42
N TYR A 70 2.20 -0.69 11.25
CA TYR A 70 2.93 -1.24 12.39
C TYR A 70 2.33 -0.90 13.76
N VAL A 71 1.41 0.06 13.84
CA VAL A 71 0.80 0.48 15.11
C VAL A 71 -0.72 0.35 15.08
N VAL A 72 -1.40 0.83 14.03
CA VAL A 72 -2.88 0.83 13.99
C VAL A 72 -3.44 -0.54 13.60
N PHE A 73 -3.12 -1.03 12.41
CA PHE A 73 -3.65 -2.30 11.89
C PHE A 73 -3.38 -3.52 12.77
N PRO A 74 -2.20 -3.68 13.41
CA PRO A 74 -1.97 -4.82 14.29
C PRO A 74 -3.00 -4.96 15.42
N ARG A 75 -3.66 -3.87 15.83
CA ARG A 75 -4.69 -3.88 16.89
C ARG A 75 -6.06 -4.33 16.41
N THR A 76 -6.29 -4.38 15.11
CA THR A 76 -7.59 -4.73 14.52
C THR A 76 -7.58 -6.11 13.88
N VAL A 77 -6.40 -6.74 13.73
CA VAL A 77 -6.25 -8.03 13.07
C VAL A 77 -7.13 -9.08 13.79
N PRO A 78 -7.97 -9.82 13.05
CA PRO A 78 -8.78 -10.88 13.65
C PRO A 78 -7.93 -11.95 14.34
N ASP A 79 -8.51 -12.61 15.34
CA ASP A 79 -7.89 -13.75 16.01
C ASP A 79 -8.04 -15.02 15.15
N ASP A 80 -7.42 -15.00 13.97
CA ASP A 80 -7.33 -16.10 13.02
C ASP A 80 -5.87 -16.25 12.56
N PRO A 81 -5.20 -17.39 12.80
CA PRO A 81 -3.80 -17.59 12.46
C PRO A 81 -3.50 -17.37 10.96
N THR A 82 -4.44 -17.73 10.08
CA THR A 82 -4.26 -17.60 8.62
C THR A 82 -4.21 -16.13 8.21
N ARG A 83 -5.15 -15.32 8.70
CA ARG A 83 -5.21 -13.87 8.48
C ARG A 83 -4.08 -13.14 9.15
N GLN A 84 -3.68 -13.50 10.37
CA GLN A 84 -2.52 -12.93 11.05
C GLN A 84 -1.24 -13.18 10.25
N GLY A 85 -1.06 -14.40 9.75
CA GLY A 85 0.07 -14.76 8.89
C GLY A 85 0.09 -13.97 7.58
N LEU A 86 -1.05 -13.86 6.89
CA LEU A 86 -1.16 -13.06 5.66
C LEU A 86 -0.90 -11.57 5.93
N PHE A 87 -1.50 -10.99 6.98
CA PHE A 87 -1.27 -9.61 7.37
C PHE A 87 0.22 -9.33 7.62
N SER A 88 0.89 -10.19 8.39
CA SER A 88 2.32 -10.07 8.69
C SER A 88 3.17 -10.12 7.43
N LEU A 89 2.87 -11.06 6.53
CA LEU A 89 3.56 -11.20 5.26
C LEU A 89 3.40 -9.94 4.39
N LEU A 90 2.17 -9.47 4.18
CA LEU A 90 1.90 -8.32 3.32
C LEU A 90 2.47 -7.02 3.89
N LYS A 91 2.28 -6.74 5.19
CA LYS A 91 2.77 -5.49 5.79
C LYS A 91 4.28 -5.39 5.74
N ASN A 92 5.00 -6.49 5.99
CA ASN A 92 6.45 -6.49 6.00
C ASN A 92 7.00 -6.44 4.56
N HIS A 93 6.34 -7.10 3.62
CA HIS A 93 6.71 -7.05 2.21
C HIS A 93 6.67 -5.62 1.66
N ILE A 94 5.52 -4.94 1.74
CA ILE A 94 5.43 -3.57 1.21
C ILE A 94 6.11 -2.56 2.12
N GLY A 95 6.00 -2.68 3.45
CA GLY A 95 6.58 -1.73 4.39
C GLY A 95 8.09 -1.62 4.27
N LEU A 96 8.81 -2.76 4.24
CA LEU A 96 10.26 -2.74 4.11
C LEU A 96 10.70 -2.31 2.71
N LEU A 97 10.01 -2.77 1.67
CA LEU A 97 10.36 -2.45 0.28
C LEU A 97 10.12 -0.98 -0.03
N TRP A 98 9.02 -0.39 0.46
CA TRP A 98 8.66 1.01 0.19
C TRP A 98 9.67 2.00 0.76
N LEU A 99 10.40 1.64 1.82
CA LEU A 99 11.51 2.47 2.32
C LEU A 99 12.53 2.80 1.24
N ALA A 100 12.72 1.94 0.22
CA ALA A 100 13.68 2.19 -0.86
C ALA A 100 13.29 3.37 -1.77
N TYR A 101 11.99 3.58 -2.02
CA TYR A 101 11.51 4.58 -2.99
C TYR A 101 11.95 6.02 -2.70
N PRO A 102 11.84 6.57 -1.47
CA PRO A 102 12.34 7.91 -1.19
C PRO A 102 13.86 8.04 -1.40
N PHE A 103 14.64 6.98 -1.17
CA PHE A 103 16.07 7.01 -1.48
C PHE A 103 16.33 7.00 -2.98
N VAL A 104 15.59 6.20 -3.76
CA VAL A 104 15.70 6.21 -5.22
C VAL A 104 15.32 7.58 -5.79
N TRP A 105 14.25 8.19 -5.27
CA TRP A 105 13.87 9.56 -5.63
C TRP A 105 14.98 10.55 -5.32
N LEU A 106 15.57 10.47 -4.12
CA LEU A 106 16.66 11.35 -3.71
C LEU A 106 17.88 11.19 -4.60
N MET A 107 18.28 9.96 -4.93
CA MET A 107 19.47 9.70 -5.74
C MET A 107 19.30 10.04 -7.22
N GLY A 108 18.06 10.13 -7.70
CA GLY A 108 17.80 10.40 -9.10
C GLY A 108 17.95 11.85 -9.53
N PRO A 109 17.78 12.14 -10.83
CA PRO A 109 17.90 13.48 -11.40
C PRO A 109 17.00 14.51 -10.71
N GLU A 110 15.82 14.09 -10.27
CA GLU A 110 14.84 14.93 -9.59
C GLU A 110 15.28 15.34 -8.17
N GLY A 111 16.11 14.52 -7.53
CA GLY A 111 16.67 14.78 -6.20
C GLY A 111 18.02 15.49 -6.27
N ILE A 112 19.08 14.79 -5.89
CA ILE A 112 20.47 15.29 -5.88
C ILE A 112 21.24 14.97 -7.17
N GLY A 113 20.67 14.18 -8.09
CA GLY A 113 21.28 13.87 -9.38
C GLY A 113 22.50 12.96 -9.31
N PHE A 114 22.61 12.11 -8.29
CA PHE A 114 23.74 11.17 -8.14
C PHE A 114 23.74 10.08 -9.23
N ALA A 115 22.57 9.59 -9.61
CA ALA A 115 22.39 8.58 -10.65
C ALA A 115 21.59 9.11 -11.84
N GLY A 116 21.93 8.64 -13.04
CA GLY A 116 21.26 9.04 -14.27
C GLY A 116 19.85 8.47 -14.43
N ALA A 117 19.05 9.10 -15.30
CA ALA A 117 17.65 8.79 -15.51
C ALA A 117 17.39 7.31 -15.88
N VAL A 118 18.23 6.71 -16.74
CA VAL A 118 18.08 5.31 -17.17
C VAL A 118 18.24 4.36 -15.97
N GLY A 119 19.28 4.55 -15.17
CA GLY A 119 19.54 3.72 -13.99
C GLY A 119 18.39 3.79 -12.98
N ILE A 120 17.95 5.01 -12.68
CA ILE A 120 16.82 5.24 -11.78
C ILE A 120 15.51 4.62 -12.30
N SER A 121 15.25 4.74 -13.60
CA SER A 121 14.04 4.15 -14.21
C SER A 121 14.05 2.62 -14.12
N LEU A 122 15.21 1.99 -14.36
CA LEU A 122 15.37 0.55 -14.19
C LEU A 122 15.23 0.14 -12.72
N THR A 123 15.74 0.93 -11.78
CA THR A 123 15.55 0.68 -10.35
C THR A 123 14.07 0.73 -9.96
N TYR A 124 13.31 1.73 -10.41
CA TYR A 124 11.87 1.77 -10.15
C TYR A 124 11.12 0.59 -10.78
N ALA A 125 11.43 0.24 -12.03
CA ALA A 125 10.81 -0.91 -12.68
C ALA A 125 11.09 -2.22 -11.92
N PHE A 126 12.32 -2.42 -11.44
CA PHE A 126 12.69 -3.57 -10.62
C PHE A 126 11.94 -3.57 -9.28
N LEU A 127 11.92 -2.44 -8.57
CA LEU A 127 11.19 -2.31 -7.31
C LEU A 127 9.70 -2.55 -7.50
N ASP A 128 9.10 -2.09 -8.60
CA ASP A 128 7.69 -2.29 -8.89
C ASP A 128 7.34 -3.76 -9.13
N VAL A 129 8.19 -4.51 -9.84
CA VAL A 129 8.03 -5.95 -10.01
C VAL A 129 8.10 -6.65 -8.65
N LEU A 130 9.09 -6.32 -7.82
CA LEU A 130 9.22 -6.88 -6.47
C LEU A 130 8.07 -6.49 -5.54
N ALA A 131 7.53 -5.28 -5.67
CA ALA A 131 6.43 -4.79 -4.85
C ALA A 131 5.12 -5.50 -5.20
N LYS A 132 4.85 -5.69 -6.50
CA LYS A 132 3.52 -6.08 -6.99
C LYS A 132 3.40 -7.59 -7.25
N VAL A 133 4.38 -8.21 -7.91
CA VAL A 133 4.27 -9.63 -8.32
C VAL A 133 4.24 -10.58 -7.12
N PRO A 134 5.20 -10.53 -6.18
CA PRO A 134 5.14 -11.34 -4.96
C PRO A 134 3.89 -11.06 -4.14
N TYR A 135 3.44 -9.79 -4.05
CA TYR A 135 2.25 -9.42 -3.28
C TYR A 135 0.99 -10.11 -3.80
N VAL A 136 0.76 -10.08 -5.12
CA VAL A 136 -0.36 -10.77 -5.75
C VAL A 136 -0.23 -12.29 -5.57
N TYR A 137 0.98 -12.83 -5.68
CA TYR A 137 1.24 -14.24 -5.44
C TYR A 137 0.92 -14.66 -3.99
N PHE A 138 1.35 -13.87 -3.00
CA PHE A 138 1.05 -14.12 -1.57
C PHE A 138 -0.45 -14.12 -1.30
N PHE A 139 -1.18 -13.17 -1.89
CA PHE A 139 -2.63 -13.17 -1.86
C PHE A 139 -3.22 -14.44 -2.48
N TYR A 140 -2.78 -14.81 -3.68
CA TYR A 140 -3.30 -15.96 -4.41
C TYR A 140 -3.12 -17.28 -3.63
N VAL A 141 -1.92 -17.50 -3.08
CA VAL A 141 -1.60 -18.73 -2.32
C VAL A 141 -2.34 -18.79 -0.99
N ARG A 142 -2.65 -17.64 -0.37
CA ARG A 142 -3.33 -17.57 0.93
C ARG A 142 -4.79 -17.14 0.83
N ARG A 143 -5.41 -17.29 -0.33
CA ARG A 143 -6.81 -16.90 -0.57
C ARG A 143 -7.81 -17.63 0.34
N GLU A 144 -7.41 -18.79 0.88
CA GLU A 144 -8.20 -19.56 1.84
C GLU A 144 -8.53 -18.78 3.11
N ALA A 145 -7.72 -17.75 3.44
CA ALA A 145 -7.99 -16.79 4.51
C ALA A 145 -9.34 -16.04 4.35
N PHE A 146 -10.00 -16.17 3.20
CA PHE A 146 -11.27 -15.51 2.88
C PHE A 146 -12.39 -16.48 2.49
N THR A 147 -12.17 -17.80 2.49
CA THR A 147 -13.18 -18.78 2.06
C THR A 147 -14.45 -18.74 2.92
N ASP A 148 -14.30 -18.52 4.22
CA ASP A 148 -15.43 -18.46 5.16
C ASP A 148 -16.31 -17.21 4.93
N VAL A 149 -15.72 -16.12 4.44
CA VAL A 149 -16.47 -14.89 4.09
C VAL A 149 -17.36 -15.12 2.87
N VAL A 150 -16.87 -15.88 1.88
CA VAL A 150 -17.62 -16.23 0.67
C VAL A 150 -18.76 -17.20 1.01
N ALA A 151 -18.50 -18.19 1.87
CA ALA A 151 -19.53 -19.12 2.35
C ALA A 151 -20.62 -18.41 3.17
N ALA A 152 -20.24 -17.47 4.06
CA ALA A 152 -21.17 -16.66 4.83
C ALA A 152 -22.02 -15.72 3.96
N ALA A 153 -21.42 -15.09 2.93
CA ALA A 153 -22.16 -14.23 2.00
C ALA A 153 -23.15 -15.04 1.13
N THR A 154 -22.76 -16.25 0.73
CA THR A 154 -23.61 -17.14 -0.08
C THR A 154 -24.80 -17.67 0.73
N SER A 155 -24.59 -18.00 2.01
CA SER A 155 -25.65 -18.44 2.92
C SER A 155 -26.61 -17.30 3.31
N ALA A 156 -26.12 -16.07 3.49
CA ALA A 156 -26.95 -14.91 3.74
C ALA A 156 -27.82 -14.49 2.52
N GLY A 157 -27.36 -14.75 1.30
CA GLY A 157 -28.12 -14.50 0.06
C GLY A 157 -29.10 -15.60 -0.33
N GLY A 158 -29.09 -16.75 0.37
CA GLY A 158 -29.88 -17.94 0.02
C GLY A 158 -31.12 -18.18 0.89
N ALA A 159 -31.41 -17.34 1.88
CA ALA A 159 -32.61 -17.50 2.70
C ALA A 159 -33.87 -17.14 1.86
N PRO A 160 -34.79 -18.08 1.60
CA PRO A 160 -36.06 -17.74 0.97
C PRO A 160 -36.83 -16.84 1.94
N ALA A 161 -37.36 -15.72 1.45
CA ALA A 161 -38.38 -14.98 2.18
C ALA A 161 -39.56 -15.95 2.41
N THR A 162 -39.79 -16.33 3.66
CA THR A 162 -41.01 -17.04 4.06
C THR A 162 -42.17 -16.12 3.71
N ALA A 163 -42.91 -16.47 2.65
CA ALA A 163 -44.18 -15.85 2.35
C ALA A 163 -45.19 -16.26 3.42
N ASP A 164 -45.92 -15.27 3.93
CA ASP A 164 -47.01 -15.39 4.90
C ASP A 164 -48.10 -16.40 4.49
#